data_AF-A0A942NE70-F1
#
_entry.id   AF-A0A942NE70-F1
#
_cell.length_a   1.000
_cell.length_b   1.000
_cell.length_c   1.000
_cell.angle_alpha   90.00
_cell.angle_beta   90.00
_cell.angle_gamma   90.00
#
_symmetry.space_group_name_H-M   'P 1'
#
loop_
_entity.id
_entity.type
_entity.pdbx_description
1 polymer ?
#
loop_
_entity_poly.entity_id
_entity_poly.type
_entity_poly.pdbx_seq_one_letter_code
_entity_poly.pdbx_strand_id
1 'polypeptide(L)'
;MKHIAYFSIGLALLGAVASASGADIITINAHGSKLAGIGPTMQLWIDGNRVGTVNVDATVATDYTFSVTLPASGTVRLDVVFVNDAYRPPQDRNLFLNSVSVRGQTFLPTDAGVVLDRGSGSAAFDGRNAIPGQVGVYWNGATRFSVTLAADAGGNCIYPVYSGGTLRIGNESTINGHDISGRGNAIIPDTGSVTDATLDTRFFDSDSFPNFSGGGNYRGNGSGLIPGTRYDSVILTGGIVPNGDYQIGTLAIDGGVTFTGGAMYVKSMTISEEETVNFSAATLFHVGVGVSIEKEVRLRASGNPWAQFYLYGSADWRADKELRMDGLVLGAGEGANITAGKDSRITGVLITAGDITLDKEVELTYNATVQAALPNA
;
A
#
# COMPACT_ATOMS: atom_id res chain seq x y z
N MET A 1 -60.94 -11.41 -29.18
CA MET A 1 -60.11 -10.19 -29.23
C MET A 1 -59.56 -9.99 -27.83
N LYS A 2 -58.37 -10.50 -27.49
CA LYS A 2 -57.06 -9.83 -27.64
C LYS A 2 -57.11 -8.37 -27.16
N HIS A 3 -56.65 -8.09 -25.94
CA HIS A 3 -55.34 -7.48 -25.68
C HIS A 3 -55.19 -7.26 -24.17
N ILE A 4 -54.38 -8.12 -23.52
CA ILE A 4 -53.81 -7.87 -22.19
C ILE A 4 -52.56 -7.01 -22.45
N ALA A 5 -52.55 -5.79 -21.94
CA ALA A 5 -51.38 -4.92 -21.98
C ALA A 5 -50.53 -5.20 -20.72
N TYR A 6 -49.34 -5.75 -20.92
CA TYR A 6 -48.28 -5.73 -19.92
C TYR A 6 -47.57 -4.38 -20.01
N PHE A 7 -47.63 -3.59 -18.94
CA PHE A 7 -46.79 -2.40 -18.79
C PHE A 7 -45.68 -2.74 -17.79
N SER A 8 -44.51 -3.10 -18.29
CA SER A 8 -43.30 -3.23 -17.47
C SER A 8 -42.81 -1.83 -17.14
N ILE A 9 -43.07 -1.33 -15.93
CA ILE A 9 -42.32 -0.21 -15.36
C ILE A 9 -40.98 -0.78 -14.89
N GLY A 10 -39.94 -0.49 -15.66
CA GLY A 10 -38.56 -0.74 -15.27
C GLY A 10 -38.22 0.10 -14.05
N LEU A 11 -37.94 -0.56 -12.94
CA LEU A 11 -37.32 0.02 -11.76
C LEU A 11 -35.89 0.42 -12.15
N ALA A 12 -35.66 1.72 -12.41
CA ALA A 12 -34.31 2.26 -12.50
C ALA A 12 -33.71 2.26 -11.09
N LEU A 13 -32.92 1.25 -10.77
CA LEU A 13 -32.07 1.23 -9.60
C LEU A 13 -31.01 2.33 -9.80
N LEU A 14 -31.20 3.49 -9.18
CA LEU A 14 -30.13 4.47 -9.00
C LEU A 14 -29.07 3.78 -8.12
N GLY A 15 -28.04 3.22 -8.75
CA GLY A 15 -26.83 2.81 -8.05
C GLY A 15 -26.20 4.05 -7.44
N ALA A 16 -26.28 4.16 -6.12
CA ALA A 16 -25.46 5.10 -5.37
C ALA A 16 -23.99 4.74 -5.63
N VAL A 17 -23.30 5.57 -6.40
CA VAL A 17 -21.84 5.52 -6.51
C VAL A 17 -21.28 5.96 -5.17
N ALA A 18 -20.72 5.02 -4.43
CA ALA A 18 -19.90 5.31 -3.26
C ALA A 18 -18.75 6.23 -3.71
N SER A 19 -18.79 7.50 -3.28
CA SER A 19 -17.64 8.38 -3.42
C SER A 19 -16.57 7.93 -2.43
N ALA A 20 -15.40 7.55 -2.92
CA ALA A 20 -14.21 7.40 -2.08
C ALA A 20 -13.91 8.76 -1.44
N SER A 21 -13.84 8.83 -0.11
CA SER A 21 -13.69 10.10 0.63
C SER A 21 -12.24 10.56 0.77
N GLY A 22 -11.40 10.32 -0.24
CA GLY A 22 -10.02 10.81 -0.33
C GLY A 22 -9.72 11.31 -1.74
N ALA A 23 -8.80 12.27 -1.88
CA ALA A 23 -8.31 12.67 -3.19
C ALA A 23 -7.26 11.67 -3.69
N ASP A 24 -7.53 10.98 -4.80
CA ASP A 24 -6.55 10.25 -5.59
C ASP A 24 -5.50 11.23 -6.16
N ILE A 25 -4.27 10.74 -6.33
CA ILE A 25 -3.21 11.46 -7.04
C ILE A 25 -3.01 10.80 -8.41
N ILE A 26 -3.16 11.59 -9.46
CA ILE A 26 -2.78 11.24 -10.82
C ILE A 26 -1.44 11.89 -11.12
N THR A 27 -0.47 11.09 -11.56
CA THR A 27 0.85 11.58 -11.99
C THR A 27 0.97 11.47 -13.50
N ILE A 28 1.37 12.55 -14.16
CA ILE A 28 1.65 12.59 -15.59
C ILE A 28 3.13 12.85 -15.78
N ASN A 29 3.85 11.90 -16.37
CA ASN A 29 5.23 12.10 -16.76
C ASN A 29 5.27 12.71 -18.17
N ALA A 30 5.73 13.95 -18.27
CA ALA A 30 5.74 14.69 -19.52
C ALA A 30 6.89 15.69 -19.61
N HIS A 31 7.16 16.16 -20.83
CA HIS A 31 8.05 17.28 -21.10
C HIS A 31 7.61 18.00 -22.37
N GLY A 32 8.21 19.15 -22.68
CA GLY A 32 7.81 19.97 -23.81
C GLY A 32 8.95 20.61 -24.57
N SER A 33 8.70 20.88 -25.86
CA SER A 33 9.49 21.85 -26.62
C SER A 33 8.82 23.22 -26.53
N LYS A 34 9.65 24.27 -26.48
CA LYS A 34 9.18 25.65 -26.27
C LYS A 34 9.13 26.42 -27.57
N LEU A 35 8.15 27.30 -27.68
CA LEU A 35 8.10 28.38 -28.67
C LEU A 35 8.15 29.72 -27.96
N ALA A 36 9.10 30.57 -28.34
CA ALA A 36 9.38 31.87 -27.71
C ALA A 36 9.51 31.80 -26.17
N GLY A 37 10.14 30.73 -25.66
CA GLY A 37 10.35 30.51 -24.23
C GLY A 37 9.13 29.98 -23.46
N ILE A 38 8.00 29.77 -24.13
CA ILE A 38 6.75 29.27 -23.51
C ILE A 38 6.57 27.79 -23.88
N GLY A 39 6.48 26.94 -22.86
CA GLY A 39 6.18 25.51 -23.00
C GLY A 39 4.73 25.19 -23.31
N PRO A 40 4.41 23.91 -23.56
CA PRO A 40 3.04 23.44 -23.73
C PRO A 40 2.21 23.63 -22.45
N THR A 41 0.95 24.02 -22.63
CA THR A 41 -0.07 24.03 -21.59
C THR A 41 -0.83 22.72 -21.67
N MET A 42 -0.74 21.93 -20.59
CA MET A 42 -1.37 20.63 -20.45
C MET A 42 -2.57 20.74 -19.49
N GLN A 43 -3.67 20.10 -19.84
CA GLN A 43 -4.84 19.97 -18.97
C GLN A 43 -5.13 18.50 -18.70
N LEU A 44 -5.60 18.21 -17.48
CA LEU A 44 -6.16 16.91 -17.13
C LEU A 44 -7.69 17.02 -17.05
N TRP A 45 -8.37 16.10 -17.71
CA TRP A 45 -9.83 15.95 -17.65
C TRP A 45 -10.20 14.52 -17.28
N ILE A 46 -11.24 14.37 -16.45
CA ILE A 46 -11.81 13.08 -16.05
C ILE A 46 -13.30 13.10 -16.39
N ASP A 47 -13.75 12.14 -17.19
CA ASP A 47 -15.12 12.00 -17.67
C ASP A 47 -15.72 13.28 -18.27
N GLY A 48 -14.87 14.11 -18.89
CA GLY A 48 -15.27 15.38 -19.49
C GLY A 48 -15.31 16.57 -18.53
N ASN A 49 -14.88 16.39 -17.28
CA ASN A 49 -14.69 17.48 -16.31
C ASN A 49 -13.21 17.83 -16.18
N ARG A 50 -12.86 19.13 -16.27
CA ARG A 50 -11.47 19.57 -16.12
C ARG A 50 -11.04 19.51 -14.66
N VAL A 51 -10.01 18.73 -14.38
CA VAL A 51 -9.38 18.62 -13.05
C VAL A 51 -8.42 19.79 -12.82
N GLY A 52 -7.57 20.08 -13.81
CA GLY A 52 -6.52 21.09 -13.64
C GLY A 52 -5.82 21.47 -14.93
N THR A 53 -4.89 22.41 -14.81
CA THR A 53 -4.08 22.93 -15.92
C THR A 53 -2.68 23.26 -15.41
N VAL A 54 -1.66 22.92 -16.19
CA VAL A 54 -0.25 23.17 -15.86
C VAL A 54 0.55 23.57 -17.10
N ASN A 55 1.56 24.40 -16.91
CA ASN A 55 2.56 24.67 -17.94
C ASN A 55 3.71 23.67 -17.80
N VAL A 56 4.01 22.96 -18.89
CA VAL A 56 5.06 21.95 -18.95
C VAL A 56 6.32 22.61 -19.49
N ASP A 57 7.00 23.37 -18.63
CA ASP A 57 8.21 24.10 -18.99
C ASP A 57 9.48 23.24 -18.93
N ALA A 58 9.39 22.03 -18.39
CA ALA A 58 10.49 21.08 -18.38
C ALA A 58 10.80 20.58 -19.80
N THR A 59 12.08 20.57 -20.17
CA THR A 59 12.57 20.04 -21.45
C THR A 59 13.02 18.58 -21.36
N VAL A 60 12.92 17.97 -20.17
CA VAL A 60 13.18 16.56 -19.88
C VAL A 60 12.02 15.99 -19.09
N ALA A 61 11.81 14.67 -19.19
CA ALA A 61 10.75 13.94 -18.51
C ALA A 61 10.63 14.36 -17.03
N THR A 62 9.46 14.87 -16.65
CA THR A 62 9.16 15.38 -15.31
C THR A 62 7.74 14.99 -14.92
N ASP A 63 7.54 14.70 -13.65
CA ASP A 63 6.23 14.34 -13.10
C ASP A 63 5.39 15.57 -12.74
N TYR A 64 4.15 15.58 -13.19
CA TYR A 64 3.14 16.58 -12.85
C TYR A 64 1.97 15.89 -12.15
N THR A 65 1.63 16.32 -10.94
CA THR A 65 0.60 15.67 -10.12
C THR A 65 -0.71 16.47 -10.08
N PHE A 66 -1.82 15.75 -10.08
CA PHE A 66 -3.17 16.30 -9.95
C PHE A 66 -3.95 15.54 -8.89
N SER A 67 -4.60 16.26 -7.98
CA SER A 67 -5.51 15.68 -6.99
C SER A 67 -6.94 15.64 -7.56
N VAL A 68 -7.59 14.49 -7.50
CA VAL A 68 -8.96 14.28 -7.99
C VAL A 68 -9.65 13.22 -7.15
N THR A 69 -10.99 13.26 -7.04
CA THR A 69 -11.74 12.14 -6.46
C THR A 69 -12.21 11.23 -7.59
N LEU A 70 -11.75 9.98 -7.61
CA LEU A 70 -12.22 8.97 -8.56
C LEU A 70 -13.26 8.05 -7.91
N PRO A 71 -14.12 7.39 -8.72
CA PRO A 71 -14.94 6.28 -8.24
C PRO A 71 -14.06 5.19 -7.60
N ALA A 72 -14.60 4.48 -6.61
CA ALA A 72 -13.89 3.35 -6.00
C ALA A 72 -13.55 2.24 -7.02
N SER A 73 -14.40 2.07 -8.04
CA SER A 73 -14.24 1.08 -9.11
C SER A 73 -14.98 1.51 -10.38
N GLY A 74 -14.75 0.79 -11.48
CA GLY A 74 -15.34 1.03 -12.78
C GLY A 74 -14.35 1.64 -13.77
N THR A 75 -14.81 2.00 -14.97
CA THR A 75 -13.94 2.63 -15.98
C THR A 75 -14.20 4.13 -16.00
N VAL A 76 -13.13 4.92 -15.92
CA VAL A 76 -13.16 6.38 -16.13
C VAL A 76 -12.42 6.75 -17.40
N ARG A 77 -12.88 7.81 -18.06
CA ARG A 77 -12.19 8.40 -19.21
C ARG A 77 -11.24 9.49 -18.74
N LEU A 78 -9.95 9.31 -18.98
CA LEU A 78 -8.91 10.29 -18.68
C LEU A 78 -8.42 10.91 -19.98
N ASP A 79 -8.52 12.23 -20.12
CA ASP A 79 -8.04 12.98 -21.28
C ASP A 79 -6.89 13.91 -20.85
N VAL A 80 -5.70 13.73 -21.43
CA VAL A 80 -4.56 14.66 -21.32
C VAL A 80 -4.58 15.57 -22.55
N VAL A 81 -4.78 16.87 -22.33
CA VAL A 81 -5.10 17.82 -23.41
C VAL A 81 -3.98 18.85 -23.58
N PHE A 82 -3.45 18.95 -24.79
CA PHE A 82 -2.54 20.02 -25.21
C PHE A 82 -3.36 21.12 -25.90
N VAL A 83 -3.26 22.37 -25.41
CA VAL A 83 -4.23 23.43 -25.77
C VAL A 83 -3.64 24.68 -26.42
N ASN A 84 -2.31 24.81 -26.48
CA ASN A 84 -1.64 26.00 -27.01
C ASN A 84 -0.58 25.67 -28.06
N ASP A 85 -0.84 24.70 -28.92
CA ASP A 85 -0.03 24.42 -30.10
C ASP A 85 0.26 25.68 -30.90
N ALA A 86 1.52 25.80 -31.31
CA ALA A 86 2.01 26.88 -32.14
C ALA A 86 3.33 26.46 -32.78
N TYR A 87 3.41 26.71 -34.09
CA TYR A 87 4.61 26.53 -34.88
C TYR A 87 5.07 27.87 -35.47
N ARG A 88 6.33 28.24 -35.23
CA ARG A 88 7.01 29.38 -35.86
C ARG A 88 8.45 28.99 -36.15
N PRO A 89 8.77 28.57 -37.39
CA PRO A 89 10.10 28.09 -37.75
C PRO A 89 11.21 29.02 -37.23
N PRO A 90 12.26 28.47 -36.59
CA PRO A 90 12.54 27.03 -36.44
C PRO A 90 11.88 26.38 -35.20
N GLN A 91 11.14 27.13 -34.39
CA GLN A 91 10.59 26.65 -33.13
C GLN A 91 9.21 26.04 -33.31
N ASP A 92 8.98 24.97 -32.56
CA ASP A 92 7.72 24.25 -32.53
C ASP A 92 7.39 23.88 -31.09
N ARG A 93 6.17 24.20 -30.64
CA ARG A 93 5.73 23.88 -29.28
C ARG A 93 4.99 22.57 -29.32
N ASN A 94 5.57 21.57 -28.67
CA ASN A 94 5.03 20.22 -28.64
C ASN A 94 5.01 19.71 -27.21
N LEU A 95 3.98 18.93 -26.88
CA LEU A 95 3.92 18.15 -25.64
C LEU A 95 4.41 16.74 -25.93
N PHE A 96 5.28 16.22 -25.08
CA PHE A 96 5.74 14.84 -25.11
C PHE A 96 5.22 14.15 -23.85
N LEU A 97 4.22 13.30 -24.03
CA LEU A 97 3.61 12.52 -22.98
C LEU A 97 4.35 11.18 -22.91
N ASN A 98 4.93 10.83 -21.75
CA ASN A 98 5.65 9.57 -21.59
C ASN A 98 4.77 8.53 -20.92
N SER A 99 4.08 8.90 -19.84
CA SER A 99 3.16 8.01 -19.12
C SER A 99 2.15 8.78 -18.28
N VAL A 100 1.07 8.08 -17.92
CA VAL A 100 0.10 8.51 -16.91
C VAL A 100 0.02 7.41 -15.85
N SER A 101 0.08 7.79 -14.57
CA SER A 101 -0.05 6.86 -13.46
C SER A 101 -1.28 7.19 -12.61
N VAL A 102 -2.11 6.19 -12.37
CA VAL A 102 -3.35 6.26 -11.56
C VAL A 102 -3.39 5.05 -10.65
N ARG A 103 -3.47 5.25 -9.32
CA ARG A 103 -3.42 4.16 -8.32
C ARG A 103 -2.31 3.13 -8.62
N GLY A 104 -1.07 3.59 -8.80
CA GLY A 104 0.08 2.73 -9.10
C GLY A 104 0.08 2.03 -10.47
N GLN A 105 -1.03 2.03 -11.23
CA GLN A 105 -1.06 1.55 -12.61
C GLN A 105 -0.46 2.61 -13.53
N THR A 106 0.37 2.17 -14.47
CA THR A 106 0.99 3.06 -15.47
C THR A 106 0.43 2.75 -16.85
N PHE A 107 -0.04 3.79 -17.52
CA PHE A 107 -0.57 3.77 -18.88
C PHE A 107 0.39 4.52 -19.80
N LEU A 108 0.68 3.92 -20.95
CA LEU A 108 1.51 4.54 -21.98
C LEU A 108 0.62 5.15 -23.07
N PRO A 109 0.98 6.32 -23.62
CA PRO A 109 0.20 6.94 -24.69
C PRO A 109 0.20 6.10 -25.98
N THR A 110 1.06 5.10 -26.09
CA THR A 110 1.11 4.16 -27.21
C THR A 110 0.36 2.85 -26.96
N ASP A 111 -0.27 2.69 -25.80
CA ASP A 111 -1.03 1.47 -25.48
C ASP A 111 -2.21 1.28 -26.43
N ALA A 112 -2.57 0.01 -26.66
CA ALA A 112 -3.69 -0.34 -27.52
C ALA A 112 -5.00 0.27 -26.98
N GLY A 113 -5.72 0.98 -27.85
CA GLY A 113 -6.98 1.64 -27.49
C GLY A 113 -6.83 3.08 -26.98
N VAL A 114 -5.61 3.56 -26.74
CA VAL A 114 -5.35 4.99 -26.54
C VAL A 114 -5.48 5.72 -27.87
N VAL A 115 -6.20 6.84 -27.87
CA VAL A 115 -6.41 7.67 -29.06
C VAL A 115 -5.97 9.10 -28.81
N LEU A 116 -5.33 9.71 -29.79
CA LEU A 116 -5.12 11.15 -29.84
C LEU A 116 -6.15 11.75 -30.81
N ASP A 117 -7.10 12.51 -30.28
CA ASP A 117 -8.07 13.25 -31.09
C ASP A 117 -7.60 14.69 -31.29
N ARG A 118 -7.25 15.01 -32.54
CA ARG A 118 -6.63 16.28 -32.88
C ARG A 118 -7.69 17.35 -33.11
N GLY A 119 -7.56 18.46 -32.40
CA GLY A 119 -8.48 19.57 -32.51
C GLY A 119 -8.35 20.54 -31.36
N SER A 120 -8.97 21.71 -31.52
CA SER A 120 -9.06 22.71 -30.45
C SER A 120 -10.46 22.72 -29.85
N GLY A 121 -10.56 22.98 -28.54
CA GLY A 121 -11.85 23.04 -27.85
C GLY A 121 -12.61 21.71 -27.97
N SER A 122 -13.89 21.77 -28.34
CA SER A 122 -14.74 20.57 -28.47
C SER A 122 -14.25 19.59 -29.54
N ALA A 123 -13.50 20.06 -30.54
CA ALA A 123 -12.95 19.20 -31.59
C ALA A 123 -11.83 18.27 -31.08
N ALA A 124 -11.27 18.52 -29.88
CA ALA A 124 -10.34 17.61 -29.23
C ALA A 124 -11.03 16.39 -28.60
N PHE A 125 -12.37 16.32 -28.63
CA PHE A 125 -13.13 15.29 -27.93
C PHE A 125 -14.19 14.60 -28.80
N ASP A 126 -14.35 14.98 -30.06
CA ASP A 126 -15.47 14.58 -30.92
C ASP A 126 -15.24 13.27 -31.71
N GLY A 127 -14.03 12.73 -31.63
CA GLY A 127 -13.61 11.48 -32.26
C GLY A 127 -13.40 11.55 -33.76
N ARG A 128 -13.50 12.74 -34.39
CA ARG A 128 -13.45 12.85 -35.86
C ARG A 128 -12.03 12.84 -36.41
N ASN A 129 -11.07 13.35 -35.66
CA ASN A 129 -9.67 13.42 -36.07
C ASN A 129 -8.78 12.50 -35.20
N ALA A 130 -9.38 11.42 -34.70
CA ALA A 130 -8.73 10.43 -33.88
C ALA A 130 -7.69 9.64 -34.68
N ILE A 131 -6.48 9.61 -34.14
CA ILE A 131 -5.39 8.74 -34.58
C ILE A 131 -4.96 7.86 -33.39
N PRO A 132 -4.24 6.74 -33.64
CA PRO A 132 -3.62 5.99 -32.54
C PRO A 132 -2.77 6.90 -31.66
N GLY A 133 -2.79 6.65 -30.36
CA GLY A 133 -1.99 7.40 -29.41
C GLY A 133 -0.49 7.26 -29.69
N GLN A 134 0.25 8.31 -29.33
CA GLN A 134 1.69 8.43 -29.55
C GLN A 134 2.30 9.35 -28.50
N VAL A 135 3.61 9.23 -28.25
CA VAL A 135 4.34 10.05 -27.27
C VAL A 135 4.29 11.53 -27.63
N GLY A 136 4.54 11.87 -28.90
CA GLY A 136 4.54 13.25 -29.38
C GLY A 136 3.14 13.76 -29.71
N VAL A 137 2.70 14.79 -28.99
CA VAL A 137 1.46 15.52 -29.26
C VAL A 137 1.83 16.85 -29.92
N TYR A 138 1.83 16.84 -31.25
CA TYR A 138 2.32 17.93 -32.10
C TYR A 138 1.25 18.96 -32.50
N TRP A 139 0.02 18.78 -32.02
CA TRP A 139 -1.11 19.63 -32.33
C TRP A 139 -1.96 19.79 -31.09
N ASN A 140 -2.81 20.82 -31.06
CA ASN A 140 -3.91 20.83 -30.11
C ASN A 140 -4.70 19.52 -30.24
N GLY A 141 -5.01 18.91 -29.09
CA GLY A 141 -5.72 17.63 -29.07
C GLY A 141 -5.75 17.01 -27.69
N ALA A 142 -6.56 15.97 -27.56
CA ALA A 142 -6.67 15.18 -26.34
C ALA A 142 -6.17 13.75 -26.57
N THR A 143 -5.18 13.34 -25.79
CA THR A 143 -4.80 11.93 -25.68
C THR A 143 -5.69 11.28 -24.63
N ARG A 144 -6.50 10.32 -25.06
CA ARG A 144 -7.56 9.70 -24.26
C ARG A 144 -7.18 8.29 -23.84
N PHE A 145 -7.28 8.07 -22.54
CA PHE A 145 -7.09 6.79 -21.88
C PHE A 145 -8.44 6.30 -21.35
N SER A 146 -8.71 5.01 -21.53
CA SER A 146 -9.78 4.33 -20.78
C SER A 146 -9.14 3.67 -19.58
N VAL A 147 -9.29 4.29 -18.41
CA VAL A 147 -8.67 3.83 -17.17
C VAL A 147 -9.69 2.95 -16.44
N THR A 148 -9.47 1.65 -16.45
CA THR A 148 -10.26 0.73 -15.64
C THR A 148 -9.73 0.79 -14.21
N LEU A 149 -10.49 1.47 -13.36
CA LEU A 149 -10.37 1.38 -11.91
C LEU A 149 -10.97 0.03 -11.53
N ALA A 150 -10.14 -0.93 -11.18
CA ALA A 150 -10.67 -2.07 -10.46
C ALA A 150 -11.29 -1.57 -9.15
N ALA A 151 -12.34 -2.23 -8.65
CA ALA A 151 -12.57 -2.22 -7.20
C ALA A 151 -11.30 -2.79 -6.62
N ASP A 152 -10.50 -1.95 -5.98
CA ASP A 152 -9.05 -2.02 -6.01
C ASP A 152 -8.51 -3.47 -6.06
N ALA A 153 -8.12 -3.88 -7.27
CA ALA A 153 -7.44 -5.13 -7.56
C ALA A 153 -6.16 -4.79 -8.33
N GLY A 154 -5.04 -4.69 -7.61
CA GLY A 154 -3.69 -4.71 -8.21
C GLY A 154 -3.18 -3.41 -8.80
N GLY A 155 -2.97 -2.42 -7.93
CA GLY A 155 -2.19 -1.22 -8.18
C GLY A 155 -2.17 -0.43 -6.87
N ASN A 156 -1.28 -0.81 -5.95
CA ASN A 156 -1.23 -0.25 -4.60
C ASN A 156 -2.38 -0.63 -3.63
N CYS A 157 -3.19 -1.65 -3.90
CA CYS A 157 -4.04 -2.25 -2.87
C CYS A 157 -3.24 -3.33 -2.13
N ILE A 158 -2.60 -2.97 -1.03
CA ILE A 158 -2.10 -3.98 -0.10
C ILE A 158 -3.28 -4.33 0.80
N TYR A 159 -3.81 -5.54 0.64
CA TYR A 159 -4.67 -6.11 1.65
C TYR A 159 -3.93 -6.03 2.99
N PRO A 160 -4.39 -5.20 3.95
CA PRO A 160 -3.74 -5.08 5.27
C PRO A 160 -3.72 -6.42 5.99
N VAL A 161 -4.60 -7.33 5.59
CA VAL A 161 -4.57 -8.72 6.02
C VAL A 161 -4.63 -9.60 4.78
N TYR A 162 -3.63 -10.46 4.60
CA TYR A 162 -3.60 -11.51 3.59
C TYR A 162 -3.04 -12.80 4.18
N SER A 163 -3.77 -13.89 4.01
CA SER A 163 -3.36 -15.25 4.36
C SER A 163 -3.19 -16.07 3.09
N GLY A 164 -2.04 -16.74 2.93
CA GLY A 164 -1.88 -17.79 1.92
C GLY A 164 -2.56 -19.10 2.33
N GLY A 165 -2.77 -19.29 3.63
CA GLY A 165 -3.54 -20.38 4.21
C GLY A 165 -4.98 -19.98 4.58
N THR A 166 -5.38 -20.26 5.81
CA THR A 166 -6.71 -19.96 6.34
C THR A 166 -6.72 -18.61 7.05
N LEU A 167 -7.65 -17.73 6.65
CA LEU A 167 -8.03 -16.55 7.41
C LEU A 167 -9.22 -16.87 8.34
N ARG A 168 -8.99 -16.82 9.65
CA ARG A 168 -10.02 -16.97 10.69
C ARG A 168 -10.28 -15.61 11.33
N ILE A 169 -11.56 -15.25 11.45
CA ILE A 169 -11.99 -13.96 11.98
C ILE A 169 -13.01 -14.21 13.09
N GLY A 170 -12.70 -13.75 14.30
CA GLY A 170 -13.61 -13.75 15.42
C GLY A 170 -14.66 -12.64 15.33
N ASN A 171 -15.73 -12.81 16.12
CA ASN A 171 -16.84 -11.86 16.16
C ASN A 171 -16.37 -10.45 16.56
N GLU A 172 -17.07 -9.43 16.07
CA GLU A 172 -16.88 -8.02 16.45
C GLU A 172 -15.49 -7.46 16.11
N SER A 173 -14.74 -8.17 15.27
CA SER A 173 -13.49 -7.66 14.71
C SER A 173 -13.79 -6.68 13.59
N THR A 174 -13.05 -5.57 13.57
CA THR A 174 -13.29 -4.44 12.66
C THR A 174 -12.00 -4.03 11.96
N ILE A 175 -12.15 -3.38 10.80
CA ILE A 175 -11.08 -2.68 10.12
C ILE A 175 -11.54 -1.29 9.71
N ASN A 176 -10.78 -0.26 10.08
CA ASN A 176 -11.13 1.14 9.82
C ASN A 176 -12.57 1.50 10.25
N GLY A 177 -13.08 0.86 11.32
CA GLY A 177 -14.44 1.05 11.82
C GLY A 177 -15.53 0.25 11.09
N HIS A 178 -15.18 -0.58 10.10
CA HIS A 178 -16.09 -1.50 9.42
C HIS A 178 -16.01 -2.90 10.04
N ASP A 179 -17.16 -3.54 10.26
CA ASP A 179 -17.22 -4.94 10.66
C ASP A 179 -16.56 -5.84 9.60
N ILE A 180 -15.68 -6.74 10.02
CA ILE A 180 -15.05 -7.70 9.12
C ILE A 180 -16.02 -8.85 8.88
N SER A 181 -16.40 -9.08 7.63
CA SER A 181 -17.36 -10.14 7.29
C SER A 181 -17.15 -10.71 5.89
N GLY A 182 -17.56 -11.97 5.70
CA GLY A 182 -17.45 -12.68 4.43
C GLY A 182 -16.58 -13.93 4.51
N ARG A 183 -16.09 -14.38 3.35
CA ARG A 183 -15.19 -15.52 3.20
C ARG A 183 -14.11 -15.19 2.18
N GLY A 184 -12.95 -15.79 2.37
CA GLY A 184 -11.79 -15.61 1.52
C GLY A 184 -10.54 -15.54 2.37
N ASN A 185 -9.48 -14.95 1.81
CA ASN A 185 -8.16 -14.95 2.42
C ASN A 185 -7.56 -13.55 2.59
N ALA A 186 -8.30 -12.51 2.21
CA ALA A 186 -7.84 -11.13 2.32
C ALA A 186 -8.97 -10.17 2.74
N ILE A 187 -8.61 -9.10 3.45
CA ILE A 187 -9.58 -8.10 3.96
C ILE A 187 -9.44 -6.80 3.19
N ILE A 188 -10.57 -6.26 2.71
CA ILE A 188 -10.62 -4.95 2.07
C ILE A 188 -10.76 -3.86 3.15
N PRO A 189 -9.79 -2.94 3.31
CA PRO A 189 -9.76 -1.99 4.42
C PRO A 189 -10.94 -1.01 4.44
N ASP A 190 -11.44 -0.63 3.27
CA ASP A 190 -12.48 0.39 3.14
C ASP A 190 -13.90 -0.14 3.35
N THR A 191 -14.06 -1.46 3.44
CA THR A 191 -15.39 -2.09 3.53
C THR A 191 -15.51 -3.16 4.61
N GLY A 192 -14.38 -3.68 5.11
CA GLY A 192 -14.38 -4.87 5.97
C GLY A 192 -14.74 -6.18 5.25
N SER A 193 -14.99 -6.14 3.94
CA SER A 193 -15.32 -7.35 3.19
C SER A 193 -14.12 -8.27 3.07
N VAL A 194 -14.34 -9.55 3.33
CA VAL A 194 -13.36 -10.61 3.06
C VAL A 194 -13.55 -11.12 1.63
N THR A 195 -12.46 -11.21 0.88
CA THR A 195 -12.43 -11.67 -0.51
C THR A 195 -11.31 -12.68 -0.73
N ASP A 196 -11.42 -13.45 -1.80
CA ASP A 196 -10.29 -14.19 -2.34
C ASP A 196 -9.36 -13.22 -3.09
N ALA A 197 -8.07 -13.35 -2.82
CA ALA A 197 -7.00 -12.59 -3.43
C ALA A 197 -5.78 -13.48 -3.67
N THR A 198 -4.88 -13.01 -4.53
CA THR A 198 -3.57 -13.60 -4.73
C THR A 198 -2.53 -12.53 -4.49
N LEU A 199 -1.58 -12.82 -3.60
CA LEU A 199 -0.44 -11.96 -3.30
C LEU A 199 0.83 -12.81 -3.39
N ASP A 200 1.84 -12.31 -4.11
CA ASP A 200 3.17 -12.92 -4.11
C ASP A 200 3.90 -12.53 -2.83
N THR A 201 4.00 -13.47 -1.89
CA THR A 201 4.66 -13.27 -0.59
C THR A 201 6.17 -13.45 -0.64
N ARG A 202 6.74 -13.89 -1.78
CA ARG A 202 8.18 -14.17 -1.91
C ARG A 202 9.05 -12.91 -1.86
N PHE A 203 8.47 -11.74 -2.09
CA PHE A 203 9.19 -10.46 -1.93
C PHE A 203 9.54 -10.16 -0.45
N PHE A 204 8.90 -10.81 0.52
CA PHE A 204 9.14 -10.55 1.94
C PHE A 204 10.36 -11.28 2.51
N ASP A 205 10.95 -12.26 1.81
CA ASP A 205 12.12 -12.97 2.33
C ASP A 205 12.94 -13.76 1.29
N SER A 206 14.24 -13.92 1.57
CA SER A 206 15.17 -14.80 0.87
C SER A 206 15.40 -16.10 1.67
N ASP A 207 14.65 -17.15 1.34
CA ASP A 207 14.82 -18.61 1.51
C ASP A 207 15.35 -19.24 2.83
N SER A 208 15.98 -18.55 3.80
CA SER A 208 16.35 -19.17 5.09
C SER A 208 16.78 -18.20 6.19
N PHE A 209 16.38 -18.48 7.44
CA PHE A 209 16.86 -17.76 8.61
C PHE A 209 18.37 -18.05 8.82
N PRO A 210 19.21 -17.04 9.11
CA PRO A 210 20.64 -17.25 9.24
C PRO A 210 20.96 -18.22 10.38
N ASN A 211 21.77 -19.24 10.08
CA ASN A 211 22.26 -20.15 11.10
C ASN A 211 23.41 -19.47 11.87
N PHE A 212 23.19 -19.19 13.15
CA PHE A 212 24.23 -18.76 14.06
C PHE A 212 24.23 -19.64 15.31
N SER A 213 25.44 -19.96 15.78
CA SER A 213 25.69 -20.78 16.97
C SER A 213 26.80 -20.13 17.80
N GLY A 214 26.66 -20.18 19.12
CA GLY A 214 27.63 -19.63 20.07
C GLY A 214 27.47 -18.13 20.26
N GLY A 215 27.23 -17.73 21.51
CA GLY A 215 27.08 -16.35 21.94
C GLY A 215 27.17 -16.22 23.46
N GLY A 216 27.22 -14.98 23.95
CA GLY A 216 27.11 -14.72 25.40
C GLY A 216 25.66 -14.67 25.86
N ASN A 217 25.45 -14.65 27.18
CA ASN A 217 24.16 -14.30 27.76
C ASN A 217 24.19 -12.85 28.24
N TYR A 218 23.10 -12.11 28.02
CA TYR A 218 22.92 -10.75 28.52
C TYR A 218 21.65 -10.65 29.34
N ARG A 219 21.72 -9.98 30.49
CA ARG A 219 20.55 -9.54 31.25
C ARG A 219 20.79 -8.12 31.75
N GLY A 220 19.88 -7.20 31.45
CA GLY A 220 20.02 -5.80 31.86
C GLY A 220 19.15 -4.83 31.09
N ASN A 221 19.51 -3.55 31.14
CA ASN A 221 18.73 -2.43 30.59
C ASN A 221 19.00 -2.14 29.09
N GLY A 222 19.53 -3.11 28.35
CA GLY A 222 19.83 -3.00 26.92
C GLY A 222 21.11 -2.22 26.56
N SER A 223 21.55 -1.26 27.39
CA SER A 223 22.64 -0.34 27.00
C SER A 223 24.02 -1.01 26.92
N GLY A 224 24.15 -2.22 27.45
CA GLY A 224 25.37 -3.03 27.38
C GLY A 224 25.41 -3.99 26.19
N LEU A 225 24.37 -4.02 25.36
CA LEU A 225 24.39 -4.80 24.12
C LEU A 225 25.32 -4.16 23.10
N ILE A 226 26.15 -4.97 22.46
CA ILE A 226 27.15 -4.53 21.49
C ILE A 226 26.65 -4.91 20.09
N PRO A 227 26.42 -3.94 19.18
CA PRO A 227 26.10 -4.21 17.79
C PRO A 227 27.09 -5.17 17.12
N GLY A 228 26.58 -6.03 16.24
CA GLY A 228 27.33 -7.08 15.55
C GLY A 228 27.68 -8.30 16.43
N THR A 229 27.29 -8.29 17.71
CA THR A 229 27.58 -9.39 18.65
C THR A 229 26.48 -10.43 18.64
N ARG A 230 26.90 -11.69 18.85
CA ARG A 230 26.01 -12.85 19.01
C ARG A 230 25.70 -13.09 20.48
N TYR A 231 24.42 -13.33 20.75
CA TYR A 231 23.93 -13.70 22.08
C TYR A 231 23.12 -14.98 22.00
N ASP A 232 23.36 -15.91 22.92
CA ASP A 232 22.53 -17.11 23.06
C ASP A 232 21.19 -16.73 23.72
N SER A 233 21.23 -15.84 24.71
CA SER A 233 20.06 -15.29 25.39
C SER A 233 20.25 -13.82 25.77
N VAL A 234 19.20 -13.03 25.58
CA VAL A 234 19.11 -11.62 25.99
C VAL A 234 17.81 -11.45 26.77
N ILE A 235 17.92 -10.98 28.01
CA ILE A 235 16.77 -10.58 28.83
C ILE A 235 16.86 -9.07 29.07
N LEU A 236 15.95 -8.32 28.47
CA LEU A 236 15.83 -6.88 28.62
C LEU A 236 14.89 -6.58 29.78
N THR A 237 15.38 -5.90 30.82
CA THR A 237 14.57 -5.48 31.98
C THR A 237 14.25 -3.99 31.95
N GLY A 238 14.29 -3.40 30.75
CA GLY A 238 13.99 -2.01 30.45
C GLY A 238 15.12 -1.26 29.72
N GLY A 239 15.04 0.07 29.67
CA GLY A 239 16.13 0.94 29.19
C GLY A 239 16.17 1.13 27.67
N ILE A 240 17.37 1.16 27.09
CA ILE A 240 17.61 1.52 25.69
C ILE A 240 18.51 0.46 25.04
N VAL A 241 18.06 -0.10 23.93
CA VAL A 241 18.88 -0.95 23.05
C VAL A 241 19.52 -0.05 21.98
N PRO A 242 20.87 -0.03 21.89
CA PRO A 242 21.59 0.75 20.89
C PRO A 242 21.21 0.35 19.46
N ASN A 243 21.38 1.29 18.53
CA ASN A 243 21.15 1.03 17.12
C ASN A 243 22.22 0.07 16.60
N GLY A 244 21.79 -0.99 15.95
CA GLY A 244 22.68 -1.87 15.21
C GLY A 244 22.09 -3.24 14.98
N ASP A 245 22.93 -4.11 14.43
CA ASP A 245 22.51 -5.45 14.06
C ASP A 245 22.83 -6.44 15.18
N TYR A 246 21.91 -7.34 15.48
CA TYR A 246 22.05 -8.31 16.57
C TYR A 246 21.68 -9.71 16.11
N GLN A 247 22.39 -10.72 16.60
CA GLN A 247 22.05 -12.13 16.41
C GLN A 247 21.75 -12.73 17.79
N ILE A 248 20.50 -13.10 18.02
CA ILE A 248 20.00 -13.49 19.35
C ILE A 248 19.29 -14.84 19.25
N GLY A 249 19.71 -15.80 20.05
CA GLY A 249 18.99 -17.07 20.20
C GLY A 249 17.61 -16.81 20.82
N THR A 250 17.56 -16.40 22.08
CA THR A 250 16.31 -16.04 22.76
C THR A 250 16.33 -14.59 23.21
N LEU A 251 15.30 -13.82 22.86
CA LEU A 251 15.09 -12.46 23.35
C LEU A 251 13.86 -12.42 24.26
N ALA A 252 14.02 -12.10 25.54
CA ALA A 252 12.92 -11.81 26.45
C ALA A 252 12.89 -10.31 26.77
N ILE A 253 11.71 -9.70 26.71
CA ILE A 253 11.45 -8.34 27.16
C ILE A 253 10.58 -8.41 28.41
N ASP A 254 11.21 -8.16 29.56
CA ASP A 254 10.65 -8.21 30.91
C ASP A 254 10.76 -6.83 31.58
N GLY A 255 10.62 -5.77 30.77
CA GLY A 255 10.65 -4.39 31.23
C GLY A 255 10.62 -3.40 30.06
N GLY A 256 9.98 -2.25 30.28
CA GLY A 256 9.78 -1.23 29.26
C GLY A 256 11.08 -0.73 28.61
N VAL A 257 11.23 -0.98 27.31
CA VAL A 257 12.47 -0.79 26.56
C VAL A 257 12.27 0.10 25.33
N THR A 258 13.33 0.79 24.90
CA THR A 258 13.36 1.54 23.65
C THR A 258 14.42 0.99 22.70
N PHE A 259 14.01 0.55 21.52
CA PHE A 259 14.92 0.23 20.42
C PHE A 259 15.23 1.48 19.60
N THR A 260 16.51 1.70 19.30
CA THR A 260 16.96 2.90 18.58
C THR A 260 17.27 2.67 17.11
N GLY A 261 16.94 1.48 16.59
CA GLY A 261 17.02 1.11 15.18
C GLY A 261 17.87 -0.15 14.94
N GLY A 262 17.90 -0.60 13.69
CA GLY A 262 18.76 -1.70 13.21
C GLY A 262 18.01 -3.02 12.99
N ALA A 263 18.74 -4.07 12.62
CA ALA A 263 18.18 -5.38 12.32
C ALA A 263 18.51 -6.43 13.40
N MET A 264 17.48 -7.02 13.99
CA MET A 264 17.61 -8.07 15.00
C MET A 264 17.22 -9.42 14.40
N TYR A 265 18.19 -10.31 14.26
CA TYR A 265 17.98 -11.70 13.89
C TYR A 265 17.76 -12.50 15.17
N VAL A 266 16.48 -12.74 15.50
CA VAL A 266 16.05 -13.38 16.73
C VAL A 266 15.46 -14.75 16.41
N LYS A 267 15.98 -15.82 16.99
CA LYS A 267 15.38 -17.14 16.78
C LYS A 267 14.01 -17.21 17.46
N SER A 268 13.92 -16.87 18.75
CA SER A 268 12.64 -16.79 19.47
C SER A 268 12.56 -15.57 20.36
N MET A 269 11.39 -14.93 20.40
CA MET A 269 11.13 -13.71 21.17
C MET A 269 9.94 -13.89 22.12
N THR A 270 10.05 -13.33 23.32
CA THR A 270 8.94 -13.20 24.27
C THR A 270 8.85 -11.77 24.79
N ILE A 271 7.63 -11.24 24.91
CA ILE A 271 7.36 -9.96 25.56
C ILE A 271 6.35 -10.23 26.68
N SER A 272 6.79 -9.96 27.91
CA SER A 272 6.01 -10.18 29.13
C SER A 272 4.80 -9.25 29.22
N GLU A 273 3.84 -9.60 30.08
CA GLU A 273 2.60 -8.87 30.27
C GLU A 273 2.81 -7.39 30.65
N GLU A 274 1.88 -6.53 30.23
CA GLU A 274 1.82 -5.10 30.57
C GLU A 274 3.04 -4.25 30.10
N GLU A 275 3.92 -4.83 29.27
CA GLU A 275 5.13 -4.16 28.83
C GLU A 275 4.89 -3.11 27.74
N THR A 276 5.74 -2.08 27.75
CA THR A 276 5.77 -1.06 26.68
C THR A 276 7.12 -1.06 25.98
N VAL A 277 7.10 -1.42 24.70
CA VAL A 277 8.25 -1.39 23.80
C VAL A 277 8.13 -0.19 22.88
N ASN A 278 9.15 0.67 22.91
CA ASN A 278 9.22 1.87 22.08
C ASN A 278 10.23 1.70 20.95
N PHE A 279 9.96 2.32 19.82
CA PHE A 279 10.86 2.38 18.66
C PHE A 279 11.12 3.83 18.30
N SER A 280 12.37 4.29 18.43
CA SER A 280 12.78 5.64 18.03
C SER A 280 13.26 5.72 16.57
N ALA A 281 13.44 4.56 15.93
CA ALA A 281 13.77 4.40 14.52
C ALA A 281 13.34 3.00 14.04
N ALA A 282 13.40 2.76 12.73
CA ALA A 282 13.12 1.48 12.10
C ALA A 282 13.88 0.33 12.80
N THR A 283 13.14 -0.60 13.38
CA THR A 283 13.72 -1.82 13.97
C THR A 283 13.09 -3.04 13.31
N LEU A 284 13.92 -3.84 12.65
CA LEU A 284 13.51 -5.02 11.90
C LEU A 284 13.81 -6.26 12.72
N PHE A 285 12.79 -7.02 13.09
CA PHE A 285 12.92 -8.33 13.72
C PHE A 285 12.82 -9.40 12.65
N HIS A 286 13.93 -10.03 12.31
CA HIS A 286 13.96 -11.28 11.54
C HIS A 286 13.76 -12.42 12.53
N VAL A 287 12.66 -13.18 12.40
CA VAL A 287 12.21 -14.16 13.40
C VAL A 287 12.31 -15.58 12.85
N GLY A 288 13.13 -16.41 13.49
CA GLY A 288 13.40 -17.77 13.03
C GLY A 288 12.39 -18.84 13.46
N VAL A 289 11.79 -18.70 14.63
CA VAL A 289 10.88 -19.70 15.26
C VAL A 289 9.58 -19.08 15.73
N GLY A 290 9.61 -17.90 16.36
CA GLY A 290 8.38 -17.25 16.74
C GLY A 290 8.51 -16.09 17.72
N VAL A 291 7.39 -15.39 17.89
CA VAL A 291 7.20 -14.29 18.83
C VAL A 291 5.97 -14.61 19.68
N SER A 292 6.14 -14.60 21.00
CA SER A 292 5.04 -14.70 21.97
C SER A 292 4.89 -13.38 22.70
N ILE A 293 3.74 -12.73 22.56
CA ILE A 293 3.42 -11.46 23.20
C ILE A 293 2.29 -11.72 24.20
N GLU A 294 2.55 -11.48 25.47
CA GLU A 294 1.55 -11.64 26.53
C GLU A 294 0.52 -10.50 26.51
N LYS A 295 -0.41 -10.51 27.47
CA LYS A 295 -1.52 -9.55 27.52
C LYS A 295 -1.05 -8.11 27.80
N GLU A 296 -1.84 -7.15 27.34
CA GLU A 296 -1.71 -5.72 27.66
C GLU A 296 -0.38 -5.06 27.20
N VAL A 297 0.29 -5.68 26.22
CA VAL A 297 1.55 -5.17 25.64
C VAL A 297 1.31 -4.01 24.67
N ARG A 298 2.22 -3.04 24.67
CA ARG A 298 2.22 -1.89 23.77
C ARG A 298 3.50 -1.84 22.94
N LEU A 299 3.39 -1.99 21.63
CA LEU A 299 4.47 -1.81 20.65
C LEU A 299 4.27 -0.47 19.95
N ARG A 300 5.01 0.55 20.39
CA ARG A 300 4.81 1.95 19.97
C ARG A 300 5.99 2.44 19.15
N ALA A 301 5.75 3.02 17.98
CA ALA A 301 6.81 3.72 17.26
C ALA A 301 6.58 5.23 17.29
N SER A 302 7.65 6.01 17.41
CA SER A 302 7.60 7.45 17.18
C SER A 302 7.79 7.76 15.69
N GLY A 303 6.81 7.40 14.85
CA GLY A 303 6.81 7.66 13.41
C GLY A 303 6.87 6.41 12.53
N ASN A 304 7.36 6.57 11.30
CA ASN A 304 7.50 5.53 10.28
C ASN A 304 9.00 5.24 10.01
N PRO A 305 9.45 3.97 9.95
CA PRO A 305 8.63 2.76 10.08
C PRO A 305 8.56 2.19 11.49
N TRP A 306 7.50 1.42 11.67
CA TRP A 306 7.03 0.82 12.90
C TRP A 306 7.81 -0.42 13.35
N ALA A 307 7.31 -1.14 14.36
CA ALA A 307 7.76 -2.49 14.67
C ALA A 307 7.56 -3.39 13.44
N GLN A 308 8.64 -3.95 12.90
CA GLN A 308 8.59 -4.81 11.72
C GLN A 308 9.02 -6.22 12.08
N PHE A 309 8.16 -7.20 11.83
CA PHE A 309 8.46 -8.61 12.04
C PHE A 309 8.46 -9.34 10.70
N TYR A 310 9.59 -9.94 10.36
CA TYR A 310 9.79 -10.80 9.20
C TYR A 310 9.88 -12.24 9.70
N LEU A 311 8.86 -13.04 9.41
CA LEU A 311 8.71 -14.42 9.88
C LEU A 311 9.30 -15.38 8.85
N TYR A 312 10.31 -16.13 9.28
CA TYR A 312 11.01 -17.11 8.44
C TYR A 312 10.39 -18.49 8.57
N GLY A 313 10.34 -19.23 7.46
CA GLY A 313 9.95 -20.64 7.45
C GLY A 313 8.58 -20.88 8.09
N SER A 314 8.57 -21.53 9.26
CA SER A 314 7.36 -21.86 10.00
C SER A 314 7.21 -21.05 11.30
N ALA A 315 7.73 -19.82 11.33
CA ALA A 315 7.72 -19.02 12.54
C ALA A 315 6.29 -18.61 12.95
N ASP A 316 5.96 -18.76 14.23
CA ASP A 316 4.64 -18.40 14.77
C ASP A 316 4.71 -17.05 15.49
N TRP A 317 3.92 -16.07 15.04
CA TRP A 317 3.77 -14.78 15.69
C TRP A 317 2.42 -14.75 16.39
N ARG A 318 2.43 -14.61 17.72
CA ARG A 318 1.23 -14.69 18.55
C ARG A 318 1.19 -13.60 19.59
N ALA A 319 0.09 -12.85 19.59
CA ALA A 319 -0.30 -11.97 20.68
C ALA A 319 -1.50 -12.56 21.43
N ASP A 320 -1.41 -12.65 22.76
CA ASP A 320 -2.42 -13.30 23.60
C ASP A 320 -3.74 -12.53 23.66
N LYS A 321 -3.72 -11.28 24.12
CA LYS A 321 -4.87 -10.36 24.09
C LYS A 321 -4.43 -8.93 24.40
N GLU A 322 -5.29 -7.97 24.06
CA GLU A 322 -5.11 -6.56 24.42
C GLU A 322 -3.80 -5.93 23.92
N LEU A 323 -3.25 -6.45 22.82
CA LEU A 323 -2.10 -5.85 22.14
C LEU A 323 -2.48 -4.44 21.64
N ARG A 324 -1.55 -3.50 21.76
CA ARG A 324 -1.59 -2.22 21.04
C ARG A 324 -0.32 -2.11 20.20
N MET A 325 -0.45 -2.21 18.88
CA MET A 325 0.70 -2.23 17.98
C MET A 325 0.54 -1.24 16.85
N ASP A 326 1.59 -0.48 16.60
CA ASP A 326 1.86 0.11 15.29
C ASP A 326 2.95 -0.75 14.63
N GLY A 327 2.69 -1.36 13.47
CA GLY A 327 3.64 -2.34 12.92
C GLY A 327 3.25 -3.16 11.71
N LEU A 328 4.22 -3.89 11.19
CA LEU A 328 4.06 -4.84 10.09
C LEU A 328 4.47 -6.23 10.58
N VAL A 329 3.70 -7.25 10.22
CA VAL A 329 4.04 -8.66 10.41
C VAL A 329 3.94 -9.35 9.05
N LEU A 330 5.07 -9.82 8.54
CA LEU A 330 5.22 -10.34 7.18
C LEU A 330 5.82 -11.75 7.25
N GLY A 331 5.18 -12.74 6.64
CA GLY A 331 5.65 -14.12 6.58
C GLY A 331 5.64 -14.68 5.17
N ALA A 332 6.80 -15.09 4.65
CA ALA A 332 6.88 -15.66 3.30
C ALA A 332 6.60 -17.17 3.26
N GLY A 333 6.79 -17.89 4.36
CA GLY A 333 6.66 -19.34 4.43
C GLY A 333 5.23 -19.83 4.72
N GLU A 334 4.81 -20.92 4.08
CA GLU A 334 3.47 -21.52 4.25
C GLU A 334 3.17 -21.97 5.70
N GLY A 335 4.19 -22.12 6.54
CA GLY A 335 4.04 -22.44 7.96
C GLY A 335 4.11 -21.22 8.90
N ALA A 336 4.34 -20.02 8.37
CA ALA A 336 4.46 -18.82 9.18
C ALA A 336 3.06 -18.33 9.57
N ASN A 337 2.69 -18.46 10.83
CA ASN A 337 1.33 -18.16 11.27
C ASN A 337 1.29 -16.85 12.07
N ILE A 338 0.16 -16.15 11.97
CA ILE A 338 -0.07 -14.88 12.68
C ILE A 338 -1.36 -15.01 13.49
N THR A 339 -1.27 -14.78 14.80
CA THR A 339 -2.44 -14.73 15.68
C THR A 339 -2.50 -13.40 16.41
N ALA A 340 -3.58 -12.65 16.18
CA ALA A 340 -3.97 -11.47 16.95
C ALA A 340 -5.09 -11.85 17.91
N GLY A 341 -4.78 -11.97 19.20
CA GLY A 341 -5.75 -12.36 20.22
C GLY A 341 -6.75 -11.28 20.58
N LYS A 342 -7.69 -11.63 21.48
CA LYS A 342 -8.86 -10.81 21.82
C LYS A 342 -8.51 -9.36 22.14
N ASP A 343 -9.37 -8.41 21.76
CA ASP A 343 -9.27 -6.99 22.15
C ASP A 343 -7.99 -6.28 21.66
N SER A 344 -7.26 -6.88 20.71
CA SER A 344 -6.05 -6.29 20.13
C SER A 344 -6.38 -5.16 19.17
N ARG A 345 -5.55 -4.10 19.17
CA ARG A 345 -5.64 -2.99 18.21
C ARG A 345 -4.32 -2.87 17.46
N ILE A 346 -4.39 -2.99 16.15
CA ILE A 346 -3.21 -3.03 15.29
C ILE A 346 -3.36 -1.97 14.20
N THR A 347 -2.50 -0.98 14.21
CA THR A 347 -2.31 -0.04 13.09
C THR A 347 -1.21 -0.62 12.21
N GLY A 348 -1.55 -1.25 11.09
CA GLY A 348 -0.55 -2.06 10.43
C GLY A 348 -1.02 -3.03 9.36
N VAL A 349 -0.11 -3.97 9.05
CA VAL A 349 -0.30 -5.02 8.06
C VAL A 349 0.10 -6.37 8.64
N LEU A 350 -0.72 -7.39 8.35
CA LEU A 350 -0.53 -8.78 8.70
C LEU A 350 -0.60 -9.60 7.41
N ILE A 351 0.55 -9.94 6.83
CA ILE A 351 0.62 -10.73 5.61
C ILE A 351 1.40 -11.99 5.91
N THR A 352 0.86 -13.13 5.55
CA THR A 352 1.64 -14.37 5.56
C THR A 352 1.20 -15.33 4.46
N ALA A 353 2.10 -16.19 4.00
CA ALA A 353 1.74 -17.37 3.22
C ALA A 353 1.05 -18.47 4.07
N GLY A 354 1.18 -18.42 5.40
CA GLY A 354 0.49 -19.33 6.32
C GLY A 354 -0.89 -18.85 6.76
N ASP A 355 -1.33 -19.32 7.93
CA ASP A 355 -2.63 -18.98 8.50
C ASP A 355 -2.61 -17.63 9.24
N ILE A 356 -3.74 -16.92 9.18
CA ILE A 356 -4.01 -15.76 10.04
C ILE A 356 -5.25 -16.03 10.89
N THR A 357 -5.13 -15.79 12.20
CA THR A 357 -6.27 -15.78 13.13
C THR A 357 -6.39 -14.41 13.78
N LEU A 358 -7.49 -13.73 13.49
CA LEU A 358 -7.99 -12.62 14.29
C LEU A 358 -9.01 -13.22 15.25
N ASP A 359 -8.79 -13.11 16.55
CA ASP A 359 -9.78 -13.55 17.55
C ASP A 359 -10.96 -12.55 17.60
N LYS A 360 -11.70 -12.49 18.69
CA LYS A 360 -12.83 -11.55 18.87
C LYS A 360 -12.37 -10.14 19.19
N GLU A 361 -13.16 -9.15 18.77
CA GLU A 361 -12.96 -7.74 19.12
C GLU A 361 -11.57 -7.20 18.70
N VAL A 362 -10.98 -7.74 17.63
CA VAL A 362 -9.74 -7.24 17.05
C VAL A 362 -10.03 -6.05 16.16
N GLU A 363 -9.38 -4.92 16.40
CA GLU A 363 -9.53 -3.71 15.59
C GLU A 363 -8.26 -3.45 14.79
N LEU A 364 -8.43 -3.35 13.47
CA LEU A 364 -7.36 -3.06 12.54
C LEU A 364 -7.51 -1.63 12.02
N THR A 365 -6.40 -0.92 11.87
CA THR A 365 -6.35 0.38 11.22
C THR A 365 -5.35 0.33 10.07
N TYR A 366 -5.82 0.68 8.87
CA TYR A 366 -5.01 0.78 7.65
C TYR A 366 -5.22 2.15 7.00
N ASN A 367 -4.13 2.87 6.72
CA ASN A 367 -4.17 4.21 6.14
C ASN A 367 -2.98 4.47 5.21
N ALA A 368 -2.91 5.66 4.61
CA ALA A 368 -1.83 6.03 3.69
C ALA A 368 -0.42 5.97 4.32
N THR A 369 -0.28 6.22 5.63
CA THR A 369 0.99 6.05 6.33
C THR A 369 1.39 4.58 6.39
N VAL A 370 0.42 3.67 6.53
CA VAL A 370 0.64 2.20 6.51
C VAL A 370 1.08 1.74 5.15
N GLN A 371 0.37 2.20 4.13
CA GLN A 371 0.70 1.91 2.75
C GLN A 371 2.13 2.36 2.39
N ALA A 372 2.53 3.56 2.82
CA ALA A 372 3.85 4.10 2.55
C ALA A 372 4.99 3.42 3.33
N ALA A 373 4.69 2.68 4.40
CA ALA A 373 5.67 1.95 5.20
C ALA A 373 6.03 0.57 4.63
N LEU A 374 5.24 0.08 3.67
CA LEU A 374 5.46 -1.25 3.11
C LEU A 374 6.72 -1.24 2.22
N PRO A 375 7.48 -2.34 2.22
CA PRO A 375 8.55 -2.52 1.24
C PRO A 375 7.97 -2.32 -0.16
N ASN A 376 8.61 -1.49 -1.00
CA ASN A 376 8.23 -1.37 -2.40
C ASN A 376 8.29 -2.77 -3.02
N ALA A 377 7.13 -3.32 -3.39
CA ALA A 377 7.02 -4.60 -4.09
C ALA A 377 7.44 -4.46 -5.55
#